data_AF-A0A973XEJ5-F1
#
_entry.id   AF-A0A973XEJ5-F1
#
_cell.length_a   1.000
_cell.length_b   1.000
_cell.length_c   1.000
_cell.angle_alpha   90.00
_cell.angle_beta   90.00
_cell.angle_gamma   90.00
#
_symmetry.space_group_name_H-M   'P 1'
#
loop_
_entity.id
_entity.type
_entity.pdbx_description
1 polymer ?
#
loop_
_entity_poly.entity_id
_entity_poly.type
_entity_poly.pdbx_seq_one_letter_code
_entity_poly.pdbx_strand_id
1 'polypeptide(L)'
;RYFDVMRATLFFIDEFPERLHHPKETQLLFPQLARLAPHCQETLARLDKDHAGSERAIRELQHLLLGWELVGDSRRQAFESAARYYLDLYLRHMQLEDTEVLPLAEQVLGDADWKVLDAAFATNCDPLNGKYPRDPIYDRLFTRIVMSEAHN
;
A
#
# COMPACT_ATOMS: atom_id res chain seq x y z
N ARG A 1 21.16 -12.62 6.68
CA ARG A 1 21.21 -11.33 7.43
C ARG A 1 20.18 -10.30 6.93
N TYR A 2 19.64 -10.43 5.71
CA TYR A 2 18.64 -9.52 5.13
C TYR A 2 17.18 -10.06 5.12
N PHE A 3 16.99 -11.37 5.31
CA PHE A 3 15.66 -12.01 5.33
C PHE A 3 14.70 -11.46 6.40
N ASP A 4 15.22 -11.10 7.59
CA ASP A 4 14.40 -10.53 8.66
C ASP A 4 13.74 -9.21 8.25
N VAL A 5 14.49 -8.34 7.58
CA VAL A 5 14.01 -7.03 7.13
C VAL A 5 13.00 -7.22 6.01
N MET A 6 13.31 -8.05 5.01
CA MET A 6 12.40 -8.30 3.90
C MET A 6 11.08 -8.94 4.36
N ARG A 7 11.10 -9.87 5.33
CA ARG A 7 9.87 -10.40 5.94
C ARG A 7 9.06 -9.29 6.60
N ALA A 8 9.72 -8.46 7.42
CA ALA A 8 9.06 -7.36 8.10
C ALA A 8 8.42 -6.38 7.10
N THR A 9 9.14 -6.02 6.03
CA THR A 9 8.64 -5.15 4.96
C THR A 9 7.44 -5.76 4.23
N LEU A 10 7.55 -7.00 3.74
CA LEU A 10 6.45 -7.64 3.02
C LEU A 10 5.23 -7.89 3.92
N PHE A 11 5.45 -8.13 5.21
CA PHE A 11 4.37 -8.25 6.19
C PHE A 11 3.69 -6.90 6.46
N PHE A 12 4.47 -5.82 6.60
CA PHE A 12 3.91 -4.48 6.75
C PHE A 12 3.06 -4.07 5.54
N ILE A 13 3.52 -4.37 4.33
CA ILE A 13 2.78 -4.06 3.09
C ILE A 13 1.44 -4.82 3.04
N ASP A 14 1.42 -6.11 3.39
CA ASP A 14 0.17 -6.89 3.47
C ASP A 14 -0.77 -6.36 4.57
N GLU A 15 -0.23 -6.00 5.74
CA GLU A 15 -1.03 -5.61 6.89
C GLU A 15 -1.62 -4.20 6.80
N PHE A 16 -0.88 -3.25 6.21
CA PHE A 16 -1.28 -1.86 6.19
C PHE A 16 -1.81 -1.40 4.83
N PRO A 17 -0.99 -1.25 3.77
CA PRO A 17 -1.51 -0.89 2.45
C PRO A 17 -2.69 -1.75 1.98
N GLU A 18 -2.50 -3.06 1.91
CA GLU A 18 -3.49 -3.94 1.27
C GLU A 18 -4.77 -4.10 2.09
N ARG A 19 -4.66 -4.16 3.43
CA ARG A 19 -5.78 -4.50 4.31
C ARG A 19 -6.46 -3.30 4.96
N LEU A 20 -5.80 -2.14 5.02
CA LEU A 20 -6.31 -0.96 5.72
C LEU A 20 -6.41 0.27 4.82
N HIS A 21 -5.42 0.52 3.96
CA HIS A 21 -5.40 1.70 3.09
C HIS A 21 -6.27 1.52 1.83
N HIS A 22 -5.96 0.55 0.96
CA HIS A 22 -6.71 0.31 -0.28
C HIS A 22 -8.22 0.13 -0.06
N PRO A 23 -8.70 -0.58 0.99
CA PRO A 23 -10.14 -0.68 1.23
C PRO A 23 -10.81 0.66 1.51
N LYS A 24 -10.14 1.60 2.19
CA LYS A 24 -10.70 2.94 2.43
C LYS A 24 -10.84 3.72 1.13
N GLU A 25 -9.86 3.61 0.24
CA GLU A 25 -9.91 4.29 -1.04
C GLU A 25 -11.01 3.73 -1.93
N THR A 26 -11.01 2.42 -2.15
CA THR A 26 -12.05 1.72 -2.94
C THR A 26 -13.46 1.94 -2.39
N GLN A 27 -13.64 1.90 -1.07
CA GLN A 27 -14.99 1.92 -0.48
C GLN A 27 -15.49 3.32 -0.17
N LEU A 28 -14.60 4.30 0.04
CA LEU A 28 -14.98 5.63 0.56
C LEU A 28 -14.59 6.77 -0.38
N LEU A 29 -13.34 6.79 -0.86
CA LEU A 29 -12.84 7.88 -1.71
C LEU A 29 -13.34 7.75 -3.15
N PHE A 30 -13.09 6.60 -3.79
CA PHE A 30 -13.39 6.39 -5.21
C PHE A 30 -14.87 6.57 -5.54
N PRO A 31 -15.85 6.11 -4.73
CA PRO A 31 -17.26 6.36 -5.02
C PRO A 31 -17.63 7.85 -5.00
N GLN A 32 -17.00 8.65 -4.15
CA GLN A 32 -17.23 10.10 -4.11
C GLN A 32 -16.64 10.78 -5.34
N LEU A 33 -15.42 10.42 -5.73
CA LEU A 33 -14.77 10.94 -6.94
C LEU A 33 -15.53 10.55 -8.20
N ALA A 34 -15.98 9.29 -8.32
CA ALA A 34 -16.79 8.85 -9.45
C ALA A 34 -18.10 9.66 -9.58
N ARG A 35 -18.70 10.06 -8.46
CA ARG A 35 -19.93 10.88 -8.44
C ARG A 35 -19.66 12.33 -8.84
N LEU A 36 -18.58 12.93 -8.35
CA LEU A 36 -18.29 14.37 -8.53
C LEU A 36 -17.48 14.66 -9.81
N ALA A 37 -16.72 13.68 -10.28
CA ALA A 37 -15.85 13.76 -11.44
C ALA A 37 -15.95 12.51 -12.33
N PRO A 38 -17.08 12.28 -13.02
CA PRO A 38 -17.29 11.04 -13.80
C PRO A 38 -16.23 10.75 -14.87
N HIS A 39 -15.48 11.77 -15.31
CA HIS A 39 -14.38 11.61 -16.27
C HIS A 39 -13.19 10.79 -15.72
N CYS A 40 -13.04 10.64 -14.40
CA CYS A 40 -11.97 9.83 -13.81
C CYS A 40 -12.31 8.34 -13.66
N GLN A 41 -13.48 7.90 -14.13
CA GLN A 41 -13.98 6.54 -13.89
C GLN A 41 -13.03 5.44 -14.39
N GLU A 42 -12.33 5.66 -15.51
CA GLU A 42 -11.35 4.71 -16.02
C GLU A 42 -10.12 4.59 -15.11
N THR A 43 -9.59 5.72 -14.63
CA THR A 43 -8.50 5.79 -13.64
C THR A 43 -8.88 5.06 -12.36
N LEU A 44 -10.07 5.32 -11.81
CA LEU A 44 -10.54 4.64 -10.59
C LEU A 44 -10.73 3.13 -10.79
N ALA A 45 -11.30 2.71 -11.93
CA ALA A 45 -11.46 1.30 -12.25
C ALA A 45 -10.12 0.58 -12.49
N ARG A 46 -9.09 1.32 -12.90
CA ARG A 46 -7.72 0.81 -12.98
C ARG A 46 -7.14 0.58 -11.58
N LEU A 47 -7.28 1.56 -10.69
CA LEU A 47 -6.79 1.46 -9.31
C LEU A 47 -7.46 0.32 -8.53
N ASP A 48 -8.78 0.14 -8.65
CA ASP A 48 -9.48 -0.99 -8.03
C ASP A 48 -8.94 -2.35 -8.50
N LYS A 49 -8.55 -2.46 -9.77
CA LYS A 49 -7.90 -3.68 -10.30
C LYS A 49 -6.49 -3.84 -9.76
N ASP A 50 -5.76 -2.74 -9.62
CA ASP A 50 -4.41 -2.75 -9.06
C ASP A 50 -4.47 -3.19 -7.58
N HIS A 51 -5.40 -2.67 -6.76
CA HIS A 51 -5.66 -3.12 -5.37
C HIS A 51 -5.93 -4.62 -5.26
N ALA A 52 -6.82 -5.15 -6.11
CA ALA A 52 -7.14 -6.58 -6.10
C ALA A 52 -5.93 -7.45 -6.53
N GLY A 53 -5.10 -6.93 -7.43
CA GLY A 53 -3.90 -7.61 -7.91
C GLY A 53 -2.75 -7.58 -6.91
N SER A 54 -2.55 -6.45 -6.21
CA SER A 54 -1.45 -6.21 -5.28
C SER A 54 -1.54 -7.10 -4.05
N GLU A 55 -2.73 -7.31 -3.47
CA GLU A 55 -2.92 -8.21 -2.33
C GLU A 55 -2.48 -9.65 -2.67
N ARG A 56 -2.82 -10.14 -3.87
CA ARG A 56 -2.40 -11.46 -4.31
C ARG A 56 -0.88 -11.52 -4.51
N ALA A 57 -0.31 -10.49 -5.11
CA ALA A 57 1.11 -10.43 -5.43
C ALA A 57 1.98 -10.37 -4.16
N ILE A 58 1.56 -9.63 -3.11
CA ILE A 58 2.33 -9.55 -1.87
C ILE A 58 2.38 -10.90 -1.14
N ARG A 59 1.27 -11.64 -1.11
CA ARG A 59 1.21 -12.98 -0.49
C ARG A 59 2.11 -13.98 -1.24
N GLU A 60 2.15 -13.89 -2.57
CA GLU A 60 3.06 -14.71 -3.38
C GLU A 60 4.53 -14.36 -3.08
N LEU A 61 4.87 -13.08 -2.95
CA LEU A 61 6.22 -12.66 -2.57
C LEU A 61 6.65 -13.17 -1.21
N GLN A 62 5.75 -13.13 -0.22
CA GLN A 62 6.02 -13.70 1.10
C GLN A 62 6.32 -15.21 1.00
N HIS A 63 5.57 -15.95 0.17
CA HIS A 63 5.83 -17.38 -0.05
C HIS A 63 7.17 -17.63 -0.77
N LEU A 64 7.44 -16.91 -1.85
CA LEU A 64 8.70 -17.02 -2.60
C LEU A 64 9.92 -16.67 -1.73
N LEU A 65 9.77 -15.70 -0.83
CA LEU A 65 10.81 -15.32 0.12
C LEU A 65 11.14 -16.49 1.07
N LEU A 66 10.12 -17.13 1.63
CA LEU A 66 10.31 -18.33 2.46
C LEU A 66 10.95 -19.47 1.66
N GLY A 67 10.56 -19.64 0.40
CA GLY A 67 11.20 -20.60 -0.50
C GLY A 67 12.70 -20.35 -0.65
N TRP A 68 13.11 -19.10 -0.84
CA TRP A 68 14.53 -18.73 -0.88
C TRP A 68 15.23 -18.97 0.45
N GLU A 69 14.64 -18.54 1.56
CA GLU A 69 15.26 -18.69 2.87
C GLU A 69 15.46 -20.16 3.29
N LEU A 70 14.44 -20.99 3.09
CA LEU A 70 14.41 -22.34 3.64
C LEU A 70 15.02 -23.39 2.70
N VAL A 71 14.88 -23.18 1.38
CA VAL A 71 15.39 -24.13 0.36
C VAL A 71 16.75 -23.69 -0.21
N GLY A 72 17.06 -22.38 -0.15
CA GLY A 72 18.32 -21.82 -0.61
C GLY A 72 18.27 -21.20 -2.01
N ASP A 73 19.44 -20.89 -2.55
CA ASP A 73 19.60 -19.98 -3.70
C ASP A 73 18.94 -20.45 -5.01
N SER A 74 18.58 -21.73 -5.12
CA SER A 74 17.80 -22.23 -6.25
C SER A 74 16.43 -21.54 -6.41
N ARG A 75 15.89 -20.95 -5.32
CA ARG A 75 14.63 -20.20 -5.32
C ARG A 75 14.80 -18.69 -5.43
N ARG A 76 16.03 -18.18 -5.33
CA ARG A 76 16.34 -16.75 -5.34
C ARG A 76 15.81 -16.02 -6.59
N GLN A 77 16.05 -16.58 -7.77
CA GLN A 77 15.70 -15.94 -9.04
C GLN A 77 14.18 -15.73 -9.18
N ALA A 78 13.37 -16.67 -8.70
CA ALA A 78 11.92 -16.57 -8.73
C ALA A 78 11.44 -15.43 -7.84
N PHE A 79 11.96 -15.34 -6.61
CA PHE A 79 11.67 -14.23 -5.70
C PHE A 79 12.08 -12.87 -6.31
N GLU A 80 13.33 -12.73 -6.77
CA GLU A 80 13.80 -11.44 -7.30
C GLU A 80 13.00 -10.97 -8.53
N SER A 81 12.60 -11.90 -9.40
CA SER A 81 11.81 -11.58 -10.58
C SER A 81 10.41 -11.12 -10.22
N ALA A 82 9.76 -11.82 -9.28
CA ALA A 82 8.47 -11.42 -8.76
C ALA A 82 8.55 -10.07 -8.02
N ALA A 83 9.61 -9.85 -7.24
CA ALA A 83 9.80 -8.63 -6.46
C ALA A 83 9.97 -7.40 -7.36
N ARG A 84 10.79 -7.51 -8.43
CA ARG A 84 10.93 -6.45 -9.43
C ARG A 84 9.60 -6.12 -10.10
N TYR A 85 8.85 -7.15 -10.51
CA TYR A 85 7.55 -6.95 -11.13
C TYR A 85 6.55 -6.27 -10.18
N TYR A 86 6.52 -6.68 -8.92
CA TYR A 86 5.67 -6.07 -7.90
C TYR A 86 6.04 -4.60 -7.65
N LEU A 87 7.34 -4.29 -7.51
CA LEU A 87 7.81 -2.91 -7.34
C LEU A 87 7.37 -2.02 -8.51
N ASP A 88 7.52 -2.49 -9.75
CA ASP A 88 7.09 -1.73 -10.94
C ASP A 88 5.58 -1.50 -10.97
N LEU A 89 4.77 -2.45 -10.50
CA LEU A 89 3.32 -2.26 -10.38
C LEU A 89 2.98 -1.24 -9.28
N TYR A 90 3.57 -1.42 -8.10
CA TYR A 90 3.28 -0.60 -6.92
C TYR A 90 3.69 0.86 -7.12
N LEU A 91 4.85 1.11 -7.75
CA LEU A 91 5.30 2.47 -8.09
C LEU A 91 4.37 3.16 -9.09
N ARG A 92 3.88 2.44 -10.10
CA ARG A 92 2.92 2.99 -11.07
C ARG A 92 1.56 3.28 -10.44
N HIS A 93 1.13 2.42 -9.53
CA HIS A 93 -0.08 2.59 -8.74
C HIS A 93 -0.01 3.87 -7.89
N MET A 94 1.03 4.03 -7.06
CA MET A 94 1.24 5.26 -6.27
C MET A 94 1.35 6.51 -7.15
N GLN A 95 2.04 6.41 -8.29
CA GLN A 95 2.15 7.54 -9.21
C GLN A 95 0.76 8.00 -9.72
N LEU A 96 -0.14 7.06 -10.00
CA LEU A 96 -1.48 7.39 -10.47
C LEU A 96 -2.31 8.07 -9.36
N GLU A 97 -2.15 7.63 -8.12
CA GLU A 97 -2.78 8.28 -6.97
C GLU A 97 -2.26 9.69 -6.76
N ASP A 98 -0.94 9.85 -6.69
CA ASP A 98 -0.26 11.13 -6.43
C ASP A 98 -0.51 12.17 -7.52
N THR A 99 -0.59 11.75 -8.78
CA THR A 99 -0.64 12.68 -9.91
C THR A 99 -2.04 12.91 -10.48
N GLU A 100 -2.98 12.00 -10.24
CA GLU A 100 -4.35 12.13 -10.75
C GLU A 100 -5.39 12.15 -9.63
N VAL A 101 -5.40 11.16 -8.75
CA VAL A 101 -6.50 10.96 -7.78
C VAL A 101 -6.48 11.99 -6.66
N LEU A 102 -5.35 12.14 -5.96
CA LEU A 102 -5.24 13.06 -4.83
C LEU A 102 -5.45 14.51 -5.27
N PRO A 103 -4.85 15.01 -6.37
CA PRO A 103 -5.13 16.35 -6.87
C PRO A 103 -6.60 16.56 -7.27
N LEU A 104 -7.24 15.55 -7.87
CA LEU A 104 -8.66 15.61 -8.21
C LEU A 104 -9.52 15.70 -6.94
N ALA A 105 -9.20 14.90 -5.92
CA ALA A 105 -9.89 14.92 -4.64
C ALA A 105 -9.83 16.32 -4.00
N GLU A 106 -8.66 16.97 -3.99
CA GLU A 106 -8.50 18.35 -3.52
C GLU A 106 -9.33 19.36 -4.31
N GLN A 107 -9.54 19.14 -5.61
CA GLN A 107 -10.30 20.05 -6.47
C GLN A 107 -11.81 19.93 -6.30
N VAL A 108 -12.33 18.71 -6.09
CA VAL A 108 -13.78 18.45 -6.19
C VAL A 108 -14.46 18.21 -4.85
N LEU A 109 -13.73 17.79 -3.83
CA LEU A 109 -14.31 17.51 -2.52
C LEU A 109 -14.46 18.79 -1.70
N GLY A 110 -15.65 19.02 -1.17
CA GLY A 110 -15.92 20.12 -0.26
C GLY A 110 -15.65 19.75 1.21
N ASP A 111 -15.74 20.73 2.11
CA ASP A 111 -15.51 20.54 3.55
C ASP A 111 -16.34 19.41 4.17
N ALA A 112 -17.58 19.24 3.71
CA ALA A 112 -18.47 18.19 4.21
C ALA A 112 -18.00 16.79 3.78
N ASP A 113 -17.53 16.65 2.55
CA ASP A 113 -16.98 15.39 2.02
C ASP A 113 -15.68 15.04 2.77
N TRP A 114 -14.78 16.02 2.92
CA TRP A 114 -13.54 15.88 3.67
C TRP A 114 -13.77 15.49 5.12
N LYS A 115 -14.77 16.06 5.79
CA LYS A 115 -15.10 15.69 7.19
C LYS A 115 -15.50 14.22 7.32
N VAL A 116 -16.24 13.69 6.35
CA VAL A 116 -16.63 12.27 6.34
C VAL A 116 -15.42 11.38 6.09
N LEU A 117 -14.59 11.74 5.11
CA LEU A 117 -13.38 10.99 4.77
C LEU A 117 -12.36 11.02 5.92
N ASP A 118 -12.03 12.19 6.46
CA ASP A 118 -11.11 12.32 7.60
C ASP A 118 -11.56 11.48 8.80
N ALA A 119 -12.87 11.49 9.12
CA ALA A 119 -13.39 10.67 10.22
C ALA A 119 -13.20 9.17 9.98
N ALA A 120 -13.39 8.70 8.74
CA ALA A 120 -13.17 7.30 8.40
C ALA A 120 -11.67 6.93 8.34
N PHE A 121 -10.83 7.81 7.78
CA PHE A 121 -9.39 7.60 7.70
C PHE A 121 -8.69 7.72 9.06
N ALA A 122 -9.27 8.44 10.02
CA ALA A 122 -8.83 8.50 11.41
C ALA A 122 -8.99 7.17 12.18
N THR A 123 -9.81 6.23 11.67
CA THR A 123 -9.84 4.85 12.18
C THR A 123 -8.81 4.02 11.43
N ASN A 124 -7.85 3.39 12.10
CA ASN A 124 -6.72 2.64 11.49
C ASN A 124 -5.75 3.54 10.70
N CYS A 125 -5.16 4.54 11.37
CA CYS A 125 -4.28 5.53 10.74
C CYS A 125 -2.98 4.93 10.21
N ASP A 126 -2.52 5.48 9.08
CA ASP A 126 -1.17 5.25 8.60
C ASP A 126 -0.14 5.78 9.61
N PRO A 127 0.72 4.93 10.19
CA PRO A 127 1.81 5.40 11.05
C PRO A 127 2.84 6.29 10.32
N LEU A 128 2.77 6.42 9.00
CA LEU A 128 3.75 7.14 8.18
C LEU A 128 3.33 8.55 7.78
N ASN A 129 2.04 8.89 7.85
CA ASN A 129 1.56 10.20 7.38
C ASN A 129 1.84 11.36 8.35
N GLY A 130 2.28 11.09 9.58
CA GLY A 130 2.61 12.10 10.60
C GLY A 130 1.43 12.97 11.09
N LYS A 131 0.25 12.85 10.47
CA LYS A 131 -0.97 13.60 10.78
C LYS A 131 -1.71 12.97 11.97
N TYR A 132 -1.49 11.68 12.21
CA TYR A 132 -2.12 10.93 13.30
C TYR A 132 -1.07 10.14 14.11
N PRO A 133 -1.31 9.89 15.42
CA PRO A 133 -0.41 9.07 16.21
C PRO A 133 -0.30 7.68 15.59
N ARG A 134 0.94 7.19 15.49
CA ARG A 134 1.22 5.86 14.95
C ARG A 134 0.45 4.80 15.71
N ASP A 135 -0.17 3.87 14.99
CA ASP A 135 -0.73 2.69 15.64
C ASP A 135 0.40 1.94 16.36
N PRO A 136 0.35 1.80 17.70
CA PRO A 136 1.41 1.15 18.47
C PRO A 136 1.68 -0.30 18.02
N ILE A 137 0.70 -0.95 17.38
CA ILE A 137 0.79 -2.31 16.87
C ILE A 137 1.80 -2.39 15.72
N TYR A 138 1.79 -1.42 14.81
CA TYR A 138 2.67 -1.39 13.64
C TYR A 138 3.91 -0.52 13.83
N ASP A 139 3.95 0.38 14.81
CA ASP A 139 5.10 1.27 15.06
C ASP A 139 6.40 0.52 15.34
N ARG A 140 6.35 -0.58 16.11
CA ARG A 140 7.52 -1.44 16.35
C ARG A 140 8.00 -2.15 15.08
N LEU A 141 7.06 -2.61 14.25
CA LEU A 141 7.36 -3.27 12.98
C LEU A 141 8.03 -2.29 12.02
N PHE A 142 7.47 -1.09 11.90
CA PHE A 142 8.02 -0.03 11.07
C PHE A 142 9.40 0.41 11.55
N THR A 143 9.56 0.69 12.84
CA THR A 143 10.86 1.03 13.43
C THR A 143 11.91 -0.05 13.14
N ARG A 144 11.53 -1.33 13.22
CA ARG A 144 12.41 -2.44 12.88
C ARG A 144 12.85 -2.42 11.41
N ILE A 145 11.94 -2.11 10.48
CA ILE A 145 12.27 -1.98 9.06
C ILE A 145 13.28 -0.84 8.86
N VAL A 146 12.97 0.37 9.32
CA VAL A 146 13.80 1.56 9.05
C VAL A 146 15.14 1.54 9.77
N MET A 147 15.18 1.12 11.05
CA MET A 147 16.44 1.11 11.82
C MET A 147 17.42 0.02 11.36
N SER A 148 16.92 -1.02 10.68
CA SER A 148 17.75 -2.08 10.11
C SER A 148 18.49 -1.65 8.84
N GLU A 149 17.97 -0.63 8.12
CA GLU A 149 18.64 -0.03 6.96
C GLU A 149 19.76 0.94 7.37
N ALA A 150 19.67 1.55 8.55
CA ALA A 150 20.64 2.53 9.06
C ALA A 150 21.98 1.92 9.56
N HIS A 151 22.09 0.59 9.62
CA HIS A 151 23.27 -0.12 10.14
C HIS A 151 24.00 -0.98 9.10
N ASN A 152 23.79 -0.72 7.81
CA ASN A 152 24.45 -1.45 6.73
C ASN A 152 25.19 -0.50 5.77
#